data_AF-A0A3P9M3K2-F1
#
_entry.id   AF-A0A3P9M3K2-F1
#
_cell.length_a   1.000
_cell.length_b   1.000
_cell.length_c   1.000
_cell.angle_alpha   90.00
_cell.angle_beta   90.00
_cell.angle_gamma   90.00
#
_symmetry.space_group_name_H-M   'P 1'
#
loop_
_entity.id
_entity.type
_entity.pdbx_description
1 polymer ?
#
loop_
_entity_poly.entity_id
_entity_poly.type
_entity_poly.pdbx_seq_one_letter_code
_entity_poly.pdbx_strand_id
1 'polypeptide(L)'
;ELSSFFLFFSYIVQFFLKSVGTSLQTPLQVLTVATAPYPDQRPSSSGLRKKVSVFQFKRSYLHNFIQSIFSSIDLRDRQGSTMVVGGDGRFFNRAAIEVIVQMAAANGVSVPVCRVSHMFVCW
;
A
#
# COMPACT_ATOMS: atom_id res chain seq x y z
N GLU A 1 43.51 -0.81 -20.08
CA GLU A 1 43.12 -1.23 -18.71
C GLU A 1 41.63 -1.02 -18.39
N LEU A 2 40.70 -1.29 -19.33
CA LEU A 2 39.25 -1.12 -19.11
C LEU A 2 38.53 -2.44 -18.71
N SER A 3 39.25 -3.55 -18.68
CA SER A 3 38.74 -4.89 -18.34
C SER A 3 38.61 -5.12 -16.83
N SER A 4 39.46 -4.51 -16.00
CA SER A 4 39.41 -4.69 -14.53
C SER A 4 38.25 -3.95 -13.87
N PHE A 5 37.77 -2.84 -14.45
CA PHE A 5 36.66 -2.08 -13.89
C PHE A 5 35.30 -2.79 -14.06
N PHE A 6 35.12 -3.49 -15.18
CA PHE A 6 33.92 -4.29 -15.45
C PHE A 6 33.82 -5.53 -14.55
N LEU A 7 34.95 -6.15 -14.20
CA LEU A 7 34.97 -7.32 -13.32
C LEU A 7 34.67 -6.96 -11.85
N PHE A 8 35.10 -5.78 -11.39
CA PHE A 8 34.83 -5.33 -10.02
C PHE A 8 33.36 -4.93 -9.83
N PHE A 9 32.73 -4.32 -10.84
CA PHE A 9 31.32 -3.96 -10.79
C PHE A 9 30.40 -5.19 -10.80
N SER A 10 30.77 -6.25 -11.53
CA SER A 10 30.03 -7.51 -11.53
C SER A 10 30.12 -8.26 -10.20
N TYR A 11 31.25 -8.18 -9.48
CA TYR A 11 31.44 -8.89 -8.21
C TYR A 11 30.63 -8.28 -7.05
N ILE A 12 30.47 -6.95 -7.02
CA ILE A 12 29.64 -6.28 -6.00
C ILE A 12 28.15 -6.59 -6.20
N VAL A 13 27.67 -6.62 -7.45
CA VAL A 13 26.27 -6.98 -7.75
C VAL A 13 26.00 -8.44 -7.42
N GLN A 14 26.95 -9.36 -7.70
CA GLN A 14 26.81 -10.77 -7.36
C GLN A 14 26.86 -11.02 -5.84
N PHE A 15 27.63 -10.24 -5.09
CA PHE A 15 27.72 -10.37 -3.63
C PHE A 15 26.45 -9.85 -2.93
N PHE A 16 25.83 -8.80 -3.45
CA PHE A 16 24.58 -8.25 -2.88
C PHE A 16 23.36 -9.14 -3.15
N LEU A 17 23.32 -9.84 -4.29
CA LEU A 17 22.28 -10.83 -4.59
C LEU A 17 22.42 -12.14 -3.80
N LYS A 18 23.60 -12.40 -3.20
CA LYS A 18 23.87 -13.64 -2.45
C LYS A 18 23.77 -13.48 -0.92
N SER A 19 23.68 -12.25 -0.42
CA SER A 19 23.54 -11.94 1.01
C SER A 19 22.09 -11.95 1.50
N VAL A 20 21.10 -11.79 0.62
CA VAL A 20 19.69 -11.93 0.97
C VAL A 20 19.27 -13.39 0.86
N GLY A 21 19.82 -14.20 1.77
CA GLY A 21 19.30 -15.54 2.07
C GLY A 21 17.98 -15.44 2.83
N THR A 22 16.91 -15.02 2.18
CA THR A 22 15.55 -15.18 2.74
C THR A 22 15.06 -16.58 2.42
N SER A 23 15.38 -17.50 3.32
CA SER A 23 14.65 -18.75 3.45
C SER A 23 13.18 -18.43 3.81
N LEU A 24 12.25 -19.11 3.10
CA LEU A 24 10.79 -19.02 3.23
C LEU A 24 10.09 -17.74 2.72
N GLN A 25 10.14 -17.47 1.41
CA GLN A 25 9.10 -16.66 0.77
C GLN A 25 7.85 -17.53 0.59
N THR A 26 6.95 -17.50 1.57
CA THR A 26 5.55 -17.80 1.26
C THR A 26 5.07 -16.69 0.31
N PRO A 27 4.59 -17.02 -0.91
CA PRO A 27 4.02 -15.99 -1.76
C PRO A 27 2.84 -15.36 -1.03
N LEU A 28 2.83 -14.03 -0.92
CA LEU A 28 1.68 -13.32 -0.37
C LEU A 28 0.46 -13.69 -1.21
N GLN A 29 -0.48 -14.41 -0.60
CA GLN A 29 -1.69 -14.86 -1.27
C GLN A 29 -2.69 -13.72 -1.32
N VAL A 30 -3.18 -13.41 -2.53
CA VAL A 30 -4.26 -12.45 -2.72
C VAL A 30 -5.59 -13.13 -2.41
N LEU A 31 -6.25 -12.69 -1.34
CA LEU A 31 -7.57 -13.19 -0.94
C LEU A 31 -8.65 -12.21 -1.40
N THR A 32 -9.69 -12.73 -2.03
CA THR A 32 -10.90 -11.97 -2.37
C THR A 32 -11.96 -12.19 -1.30
N VAL A 33 -12.32 -11.12 -0.59
CA VAL A 33 -13.31 -11.15 0.47
C VAL A 33 -14.59 -10.49 -0.03
N ALA A 34 -15.72 -11.20 0.03
CA ALA A 34 -17.02 -10.64 -0.29
C ALA A 34 -17.43 -9.57 0.75
N THR A 35 -17.79 -8.38 0.29
CA THR A 35 -18.26 -7.28 1.15
C THR A 35 -19.52 -6.63 0.58
N ALA A 36 -20.26 -5.91 1.42
CA ALA A 36 -21.45 -5.16 1.02
C ALA A 36 -21.13 -3.65 0.94
N PRO A 37 -21.66 -2.91 -0.05
CA PRO A 37 -21.42 -1.48 -0.18
C PRO A 37 -22.10 -0.68 0.94
N TYR A 38 -21.48 0.44 1.31
CA TYR A 38 -22.00 1.35 2.34
C TYR A 38 -22.42 2.69 1.70
N PRO A 39 -23.67 3.14 1.85
CA PRO A 39 -24.15 4.38 1.22
C PRO A 39 -23.58 5.65 1.88
N ASP A 40 -23.04 5.54 3.09
CA ASP A 40 -22.51 6.65 3.89
C ASP A 40 -21.03 6.96 3.63
N GLN A 41 -20.38 6.26 2.69
CA GLN A 41 -19.00 6.45 2.26
C GLN A 41 -18.85 7.49 1.15
N ARG A 42 -19.33 8.72 1.41
CA ARG A 42 -19.16 9.84 0.48
C ARG A 42 -17.96 10.71 0.90
N PRO A 43 -16.85 10.74 0.14
CA PRO A 43 -15.74 11.62 0.45
C PRO A 43 -16.14 13.08 0.22
N SER A 44 -15.75 13.95 1.15
CA SER A 44 -15.82 15.41 0.97
C SER A 44 -14.55 15.92 0.29
N SER A 45 -14.48 17.22 0.00
CA SER A 45 -13.24 17.87 -0.48
C SER A 45 -12.02 17.68 0.44
N SER A 46 -12.26 17.34 1.71
CA SER A 46 -11.21 17.05 2.71
C SER A 46 -11.01 15.55 2.99
N GLY A 47 -11.62 14.68 2.20
CA GLY A 47 -11.65 13.23 2.42
C GLY A 47 -12.89 12.73 3.17
N LEU A 48 -12.87 11.46 3.57
CA LEU A 48 -13.95 10.82 4.32
C LEU A 48 -13.72 10.96 5.83
N ARG A 49 -14.52 11.82 6.47
CA ARG A 49 -14.50 12.01 7.93
C ARG A 49 -15.63 11.25 8.60
N LYS A 50 -15.31 10.32 9.50
CA LYS A 50 -16.28 9.56 10.31
C LYS A 50 -15.68 9.30 11.70
N LYS A 51 -16.55 9.03 12.67
CA LYS A 51 -16.10 8.66 14.02
C LYS A 51 -15.23 7.41 13.96
N VAL A 52 -14.22 7.36 14.82
CA VAL A 52 -13.30 6.22 14.96
C VAL A 52 -14.04 4.89 15.14
N SER A 53 -15.10 4.93 15.95
CA SER A 53 -15.97 3.79 16.20
C SER A 53 -16.58 3.21 14.93
N VAL A 54 -16.86 4.02 13.90
CA VAL A 54 -17.41 3.53 12.63
C VAL A 54 -16.40 2.64 11.92
N PHE A 55 -15.14 3.04 11.86
CA PHE A 55 -14.09 2.25 11.21
C PHE A 55 -13.74 0.96 11.96
N GLN A 56 -13.89 0.95 13.28
CA GLN A 56 -13.60 -0.22 14.12
C GLN A 56 -14.78 -1.21 14.19
N PHE A 57 -16.00 -0.70 14.45
CA PHE A 57 -17.17 -1.55 14.68
C PHE A 57 -17.87 -1.96 13.38
N LYS A 58 -17.84 -1.15 12.31
CA LYS A 58 -18.43 -1.56 11.03
C LYS A 58 -17.48 -2.49 10.29
N ARG A 59 -17.94 -3.71 10.03
CA ARG A 59 -17.20 -4.72 9.28
C ARG A 59 -16.83 -4.21 7.88
N SER A 60 -15.55 -4.37 7.52
CA SER A 60 -15.00 -4.03 6.21
C SER A 60 -15.24 -2.59 5.74
N TYR A 61 -15.59 -1.66 6.65
CA TYR A 61 -15.89 -0.28 6.26
C TYR A 61 -14.66 0.41 5.68
N LEU A 62 -13.52 0.31 6.35
CA LEU A 62 -12.25 0.84 5.86
C LEU A 62 -11.82 0.19 4.54
N HIS A 63 -11.90 -1.14 4.45
CA HIS A 63 -11.51 -1.91 3.26
C HIS A 63 -12.31 -1.51 2.03
N ASN A 64 -13.62 -1.36 2.17
CA ASN A 64 -14.48 -0.93 1.05
C ASN A 64 -14.11 0.46 0.54
N PHE A 65 -13.83 1.38 1.46
CA PHE A 65 -13.42 2.73 1.09
C PHE A 65 -12.08 2.73 0.36
N ILE A 66 -11.08 2.00 0.87
CA ILE A 66 -9.77 1.86 0.23
C ILE A 66 -9.90 1.20 -1.15
N GLN A 67 -10.69 0.13 -1.28
CA GLN A 67 -10.93 -0.50 -2.57
C GLN A 67 -11.59 0.47 -3.56
N SER A 68 -12.52 1.32 -3.10
CA SER A 68 -13.14 2.32 -3.97
C SER A 68 -12.14 3.36 -4.49
N ILE A 69 -11.16 3.75 -3.67
CA ILE A 69 -10.06 4.64 -4.07
C ILE A 69 -9.21 3.95 -5.14
N PHE A 70 -8.76 2.72 -4.89
CA PHE A 70 -7.99 1.99 -5.90
C PHE A 70 -8.79 1.79 -7.18
N SER A 71 -10.06 1.45 -7.10
CA SER A 71 -10.95 1.29 -8.25
C SER A 71 -11.10 2.54 -9.11
N SER A 72 -10.89 3.75 -8.54
CA SER A 72 -10.94 5.01 -9.29
C SER A 72 -9.70 5.28 -10.15
N ILE A 73 -8.58 4.59 -9.89
CA ILE A 73 -7.34 4.70 -10.67
C ILE A 73 -7.41 3.68 -11.81
N ASP A 74 -6.96 3.98 -13.03
CA ASP A 74 -6.99 2.97 -14.10
C ASP A 74 -6.00 1.81 -13.84
N LEU A 75 -6.39 0.59 -14.19
CA LEU A 75 -5.58 -0.62 -13.94
C LEU A 75 -4.19 -0.56 -14.60
N ARG A 76 -4.09 0.12 -15.75
CA ARG A 76 -2.84 0.30 -16.49
C ARG A 76 -1.84 1.18 -15.73
N ASP A 77 -2.35 2.17 -15.03
CA ASP A 77 -1.53 3.13 -14.27
C ASP A 77 -1.26 2.65 -12.82
N ARG A 78 -2.00 1.63 -12.35
CA ARG A 78 -1.78 1.00 -11.05
C ARG A 78 -0.53 0.11 -11.01
N GLN A 79 -0.24 -0.60 -12.11
CA GLN A 79 0.90 -1.51 -12.19
C GLN A 79 2.20 -0.70 -12.24
N GLY A 80 3.04 -0.83 -11.23
CA GLY A 80 4.31 -0.09 -11.21
C GLY A 80 4.20 1.33 -10.64
N SER A 81 3.01 1.79 -10.23
CA SER A 81 2.90 3.11 -9.60
C SER A 81 3.31 3.09 -8.13
N THR A 82 3.87 4.21 -7.70
CA THR A 82 4.23 4.46 -6.31
C THR A 82 3.13 5.28 -5.65
N MET A 83 2.52 4.75 -4.59
CA MET A 83 1.54 5.48 -3.80
C MET A 83 2.15 5.98 -2.50
N VAL A 84 1.90 7.24 -2.18
CA VAL A 84 2.27 7.82 -0.90
C VAL A 84 1.16 7.60 0.11
N VAL A 85 1.48 6.94 1.22
CA VAL A 85 0.57 6.77 2.36
C VAL A 85 1.11 7.58 3.54
N GLY A 86 0.24 8.35 4.19
CA GLY A 86 0.59 9.15 5.35
C GLY A 86 -0.61 9.42 6.24
N GLY A 87 -0.34 9.75 7.49
CA GLY A 87 -1.35 10.13 8.48
C GLY A 87 -0.75 11.12 9.48
N ASP A 88 -1.59 11.78 10.26
CA ASP A 88 -1.19 12.82 11.21
C ASP A 88 -0.81 12.29 12.61
N GLY A 89 -0.74 10.96 12.78
CA GLY A 89 -0.40 10.31 14.06
C GLY A 89 -1.57 10.10 15.03
N ARG A 90 -2.81 10.47 14.68
CA ARG A 90 -4.02 10.12 15.45
C ARG A 90 -4.19 8.62 15.72
N PHE A 91 -4.99 8.35 16.76
CA PHE A 91 -5.48 7.02 17.09
C PHE A 91 -6.13 6.36 15.87
N PHE A 92 -5.75 5.09 15.60
CA PHE A 92 -6.10 4.27 14.42
C PHE A 92 -5.27 4.49 13.13
N ASN A 93 -4.46 5.55 12.99
CA ASN A 93 -3.65 5.73 11.77
C ASN A 93 -2.75 4.53 11.45
N ARG A 94 -2.10 3.94 12.46
CA ARG A 94 -1.23 2.77 12.27
C ARG A 94 -1.98 1.58 11.68
N ALA A 95 -3.16 1.28 12.20
CA ALA A 95 -4.01 0.20 11.71
C ALA A 95 -4.52 0.50 10.30
N ALA A 96 -4.88 1.75 10.01
CA ALA A 96 -5.31 2.14 8.67
C ALA A 96 -4.18 1.99 7.63
N ILE A 97 -2.97 2.43 7.96
CA ILE A 97 -1.79 2.32 7.08
C ILE A 97 -1.49 0.85 6.77
N GLU A 98 -1.53 -0.02 7.78
CA GLU A 98 -1.31 -1.46 7.59
C GLU A 98 -2.29 -2.07 6.58
N VAL A 99 -3.58 -1.77 6.72
CA VAL A 99 -4.62 -2.21 5.79
C VAL A 99 -4.38 -1.65 4.39
N ILE A 100 -4.03 -0.37 4.26
CA ILE A 100 -3.75 0.27 2.96
C ILE A 100 -2.57 -0.43 2.27
N VAL A 101 -1.50 -0.77 3.00
CA VAL A 101 -0.33 -1.46 2.44
C VAL A 101 -0.69 -2.86 1.96
N GLN A 102 -1.46 -3.62 2.75
CA GLN A 102 -1.94 -4.96 2.36
C GLN A 102 -2.82 -4.89 1.10
N MET A 103 -3.75 -3.94 1.04
CA MET A 103 -4.62 -3.74 -0.12
C MET A 103 -3.86 -3.21 -1.34
N ALA A 104 -2.85 -2.37 -1.16
CA ALA A 104 -2.00 -1.87 -2.24
C ALA A 104 -1.22 -3.04 -2.87
N ALA A 105 -0.63 -3.90 -2.05
CA ALA A 105 0.07 -5.10 -2.51
C ALA A 105 -0.88 -6.05 -3.27
N ALA A 106 -2.10 -6.24 -2.76
CA ALA A 106 -3.13 -7.06 -3.41
C ALA A 106 -3.62 -6.49 -4.76
N ASN A 107 -3.61 -5.16 -4.93
CA ASN A 107 -4.02 -4.48 -6.16
C ASN A 107 -2.87 -4.25 -7.15
N GLY A 108 -1.66 -4.75 -6.88
CA GLY A 108 -0.51 -4.67 -7.79
C GLY A 108 0.23 -3.31 -7.80
N VAL A 109 0.07 -2.51 -6.75
CA VAL A 109 0.80 -1.23 -6.59
C VAL A 109 2.21 -1.53 -6.09
N SER A 110 3.23 -1.14 -6.85
CA SER A 110 4.62 -1.42 -6.50
C SER A 110 5.13 -0.39 -5.49
N VAL A 111 5.31 -0.86 -4.26
CA VAL A 111 5.98 -0.15 -3.16
C VAL A 111 5.25 1.12 -2.69
N PRO A 112 4.48 1.08 -1.59
CA PRO A 112 4.06 2.30 -0.93
C PRO A 112 5.29 3.00 -0.33
N VAL A 113 5.74 4.08 -0.97
CA VAL A 113 6.80 4.92 -0.40
C VAL A 113 6.14 5.83 0.64
N CYS A 114 6.46 5.61 1.92
CA CYS A 114 6.10 6.49 3.01
C CYS A 114 6.82 7.84 2.86
N ARG A 115 6.33 8.74 2.00
CA ARG A 115 6.81 10.13 1.91
C ARG A 115 5.64 11.09 1.78
N VAL A 116 5.13 11.50 2.94
CA VAL A 116 3.99 12.40 3.20
C VAL A 116 3.80 13.49 2.13
N SER A 117 2.60 13.59 1.56
CA SER A 117 2.04 14.86 1.05
C SER A 117 0.56 14.78 0.64
N HIS A 118 0.04 13.67 0.05
CA HIS A 118 -1.32 13.68 -0.52
C HIS A 118 -2.16 12.38 -0.40
N MET A 119 -2.16 11.69 0.74
CA MET A 119 -3.30 10.83 1.07
C MET A 119 -3.88 11.21 2.43
N PHE A 120 -4.76 12.22 2.41
CA PHE A 120 -5.55 12.62 3.55
C PHE A 120 -6.69 11.62 3.76
N VAL A 121 -6.40 10.50 4.42
CA VAL A 121 -7.42 9.86 5.25
C VAL A 121 -7.50 10.69 6.52
N CYS A 122 -8.11 11.88 6.40
CA CYS A 122 -8.31 12.77 7.53
C CYS A 122 -9.42 12.15 8.40
N TRP A 123 -9.01 11.62 9.55
CA TRP A 123 -9.88 11.23 10.65
C TRP A 123 -10.59 12.44 11.25
#